data_AF-B1I5Y5-F1
#
_entry.id   AF-B1I5Y5-F1
#
_cell.length_a   1.000
_cell.length_b   1.000
_cell.length_c   1.000
_cell.angle_alpha   90.00
_cell.angle_beta   90.00
_cell.angle_gamma   90.00
#
_symmetry.space_group_name_H-M   'P 1'
#
loop_
_entity.id
_entity.type
_entity.pdbx_description
1 polymer ?
#
loop_
_entity_poly.entity_id
_entity_poly.type
_entity_poly.pdbx_seq_one_letter_code
_entity_poly.pdbx_strand_id
1 'polypeptide(L)'
;MGSLNPVGSVFTSAVMGYLRRGLLARPVCPDCGSKNTATGRLVKLGAGFGVGIVGSILCYLLGFFYPLGRLMIPFLLLFGALMAITPSLGKYCCMDCDAYWNPETPETIWRPRPPGI
;
A
#
# COMPACT_ATOMS: atom_id res chain seq x y z
N MET A 1 25.34 51.94 0.78
CA MET A 1 24.48 51.15 1.70
C MET A 1 23.44 50.43 0.86
N GLY A 2 23.28 49.11 1.06
CA GLY A 2 22.11 48.36 0.58
C GLY A 2 22.31 47.39 -0.59
N SER A 3 23.25 46.44 -0.49
CA SER A 3 23.18 45.18 -1.26
C SER A 3 22.09 44.30 -0.64
N LEU A 4 20.98 44.08 -1.34
CA LEU A 4 19.91 43.15 -0.96
C LEU A 4 19.89 41.99 -1.96
N ASN A 5 20.36 40.84 -1.47
CA ASN A 5 20.46 39.55 -2.13
C ASN A 5 19.11 39.07 -2.73
N PRO A 6 19.08 38.53 -3.96
CA PRO A 6 17.90 37.87 -4.54
C PRO A 6 17.72 36.40 -4.11
N VAL A 7 18.43 35.94 -3.08
CA VAL A 7 18.52 34.50 -2.72
C VAL A 7 17.30 33.99 -1.92
N GLY A 8 16.47 34.88 -1.36
CA GLY A 8 15.39 34.52 -0.44
C GLY A 8 14.06 34.06 -1.06
N SER A 9 13.75 34.41 -2.32
CA SER A 9 12.44 34.14 -2.93
C SER A 9 12.35 32.83 -3.71
N VAL A 10 13.49 32.27 -4.11
CA VAL A 10 13.54 31.00 -4.86
C VAL A 10 13.41 29.81 -3.92
N PHE A 11 13.99 29.90 -2.71
CA PHE A 11 13.95 28.81 -1.73
C PHE A 11 12.55 28.58 -1.15
N THR A 12 11.75 29.62 -0.94
CA THR A 12 10.37 29.47 -0.42
C THR A 12 9.43 28.86 -1.46
N SER A 13 9.61 29.15 -2.75
CA SER A 13 8.78 28.57 -3.83
C SER A 13 9.11 27.10 -4.10
N ALA A 14 10.38 26.70 -4.00
CA ALA A 14 10.79 25.30 -4.16
C ALA A 14 10.32 24.42 -2.99
N VAL A 15 10.38 24.93 -1.76
CA VAL A 15 9.89 24.20 -0.57
C VAL A 15 8.36 24.09 -0.57
N MET A 16 7.63 25.12 -1.01
CA MET A 16 6.17 25.09 -1.13
C MET A 16 5.68 24.15 -2.25
N GLY A 17 6.48 23.96 -3.32
CA GLY A 17 6.20 23.02 -4.41
C GLY A 17 6.42 21.55 -4.04
N TYR A 18 7.37 21.26 -3.16
CA TYR A 18 7.62 19.91 -2.63
C TYR A 18 6.58 19.48 -1.59
N LEU A 19 6.10 20.41 -0.76
CA LEU A 19 5.08 20.11 0.26
C LEU A 19 3.68 19.85 -0.31
N ARG A 20 3.37 20.31 -1.53
CA ARG A 20 2.07 20.05 -2.19
C ARG A 20 1.95 18.68 -2.88
N ARG A 21 3.04 17.90 -2.99
CA ARG A 21 3.07 16.61 -3.72
C ARG A 21 3.21 15.37 -2.83
N GLY A 22 3.19 15.52 -1.51
CA GLY A 22 3.75 14.50 -0.60
C GLY A 22 2.85 13.35 -0.15
N LEU A 23 1.53 13.37 -0.37
CA LEU A 23 0.65 12.30 0.16
C LEU A 23 -0.34 11.68 -0.84
N LEU A 24 -0.55 12.29 -2.02
CA LEU A 24 -1.60 11.88 -2.97
C LEU A 24 -1.12 11.79 -4.44
N ALA A 25 0.14 12.17 -4.74
CA ALA A 25 0.70 11.99 -6.08
C ALA A 25 1.04 10.51 -6.27
N ARG A 26 0.04 9.72 -6.68
CA ARG A 26 0.21 8.31 -7.02
C ARG A 26 1.19 8.22 -8.20
N PRO A 27 2.40 7.65 -8.02
CA PRO A 27 3.35 7.53 -9.11
C PRO A 27 2.77 6.63 -10.19
N VAL A 28 3.07 6.95 -11.45
CA VAL A 28 2.71 6.12 -12.59
C VAL A 28 3.50 4.81 -12.53
N CYS A 29 2.87 3.69 -12.88
CA CYS A 29 3.55 2.41 -12.93
C CYS A 29 4.67 2.43 -13.99
N PRO A 30 5.92 2.05 -13.65
CA PRO A 30 7.02 2.03 -14.62
C PRO A 30 6.87 0.94 -15.69
N ASP A 31 6.08 -0.11 -15.40
CA ASP A 31 5.95 -1.29 -16.27
C ASP A 31 4.84 -1.11 -17.33
N CYS A 32 3.67 -0.63 -16.92
CA CYS A 32 2.50 -0.49 -17.81
C CYS A 32 2.05 0.97 -18.05
N GLY A 33 2.66 1.95 -17.39
CA GLY A 33 2.29 3.36 -17.54
C GLY A 33 0.93 3.74 -16.92
N SER A 34 0.29 2.84 -16.15
CA SER A 34 -1.02 3.11 -15.58
C SER A 34 -0.97 4.01 -14.34
N LYS A 35 -2.05 4.76 -14.12
CA LYS A 35 -2.26 5.64 -12.97
C LYS A 35 -3.00 4.94 -11.82
N ASN A 36 -3.44 3.70 -12.03
CA ASN A 36 -4.20 2.89 -11.07
C ASN A 36 -3.25 2.19 -10.09
N THR A 37 -2.47 2.98 -9.38
CA THR A 37 -1.48 2.47 -8.43
C THR A 37 -2.04 2.61 -7.02
N ALA A 38 -1.70 1.73 -6.08
CA ALA A 38 -2.14 1.80 -4.69
C ALA A 38 -0.95 1.52 -3.76
N THR A 39 -0.98 2.06 -2.55
CA THR A 39 0.08 1.78 -1.56
C THR A 39 -0.01 0.31 -1.14
N GLY A 40 1.08 -0.45 -1.28
CA GLY A 40 1.11 -1.88 -0.95
C GLY A 40 0.72 -2.17 0.51
N ARG A 41 0.99 -1.21 1.40
CA ARG A 41 0.56 -1.26 2.81
C ARG A 41 -0.96 -1.22 2.99
N LEU A 42 -1.67 -0.41 2.21
CA LEU A 42 -3.14 -0.34 2.26
C LEU A 42 -3.77 -1.64 1.74
N VAL A 43 -3.20 -2.23 0.68
CA VAL A 43 -3.66 -3.50 0.14
C VAL A 43 -3.45 -4.63 1.16
N LYS A 44 -2.29 -4.68 1.82
CA LYS A 44 -2.02 -5.66 2.89
C LYS A 44 -2.92 -5.48 4.11
N LEU A 45 -3.13 -4.25 4.56
CA LEU A 45 -4.05 -3.97 5.65
C LEU A 45 -5.48 -4.39 5.28
N GLY A 46 -5.93 -4.07 4.07
CA GLY A 46 -7.23 -4.51 3.56
C GLY A 46 -7.36 -6.03 3.51
N ALA A 47 -6.35 -6.73 3.01
CA ALA A 47 -6.33 -8.20 2.96
C ALA A 47 -6.32 -8.82 4.37
N GLY A 48 -5.48 -8.30 5.27
CA GLY A 48 -5.37 -8.78 6.65
C GLY A 48 -6.65 -8.55 7.46
N PHE A 49 -7.24 -7.36 7.37
CA PHE A 49 -8.54 -7.06 8.00
C PHE A 49 -9.68 -7.84 7.37
N GLY A 50 -9.68 -8.00 6.04
CA GLY A 50 -10.66 -8.79 5.33
C GLY A 50 -10.66 -10.24 5.81
N VAL A 51 -9.52 -10.92 5.74
CA VAL A 51 -9.41 -12.33 6.17
C VAL A 51 -9.65 -12.47 7.67
N GLY A 52 -9.06 -11.59 8.49
CA GLY A 52 -9.19 -11.64 9.94
C GLY A 52 -10.61 -11.37 10.42
N ILE A 53 -11.17 -10.20 10.11
CA ILE A 53 -12.48 -9.78 10.63
C ILE A 53 -13.61 -10.52 9.92
N VAL A 54 -13.66 -10.48 8.58
CA VAL A 54 -14.78 -11.08 7.83
C VAL A 54 -14.78 -12.60 8.00
N GLY A 55 -13.60 -13.23 7.95
CA GLY A 55 -13.46 -14.66 8.22
C GLY A 55 -13.93 -15.02 9.63
N SER A 56 -13.59 -14.22 10.64
CA SER A 56 -14.04 -14.44 12.02
C SER A 56 -15.54 -14.29 12.20
N ILE A 57 -16.18 -13.31 11.53
CA ILE A 57 -17.63 -13.13 11.56
C ILE A 57 -18.32 -14.35 10.93
N LEU A 58 -17.82 -14.84 9.79
CA LEU A 58 -18.34 -16.04 9.15
C LEU A 58 -18.20 -17.28 10.05
N CYS A 59 -17.03 -17.48 10.66
CA CYS A 59 -16.81 -18.58 11.60
C CYS A 59 -17.67 -18.45 12.86
N TYR A 60 -17.98 -17.24 13.31
CA TYR A 60 -18.89 -17.02 14.44
C TYR A 60 -20.33 -17.44 14.09
N LEU A 61 -20.81 -17.07 12.90
CA LEU A 61 -22.14 -17.44 12.40
C LEU A 61 -22.27 -18.96 12.20
N LEU A 62 -21.28 -19.58 11.53
CA LEU A 62 -21.23 -21.04 11.34
C LEU A 62 -21.03 -21.79 12.66
N GLY A 63 -20.41 -21.12 13.63
CA GLY A 63 -20.20 -21.59 15.00
C GLY A 63 -21.49 -21.91 15.76
N PHE A 64 -22.65 -21.44 15.29
CA PHE A 64 -23.96 -21.81 15.83
C PHE A 64 -24.30 -23.28 15.56
N PHE A 65 -23.94 -23.80 14.37
CA PHE A 65 -24.17 -25.19 13.99
C PHE A 65 -22.99 -26.10 14.35
N TYR A 66 -21.77 -25.58 14.26
CA TYR A 66 -20.54 -26.33 14.51
C TYR A 66 -19.68 -25.60 15.55
N PRO A 67 -19.68 -26.01 16.83
CA PRO A 67 -18.94 -25.32 17.88
C PRO A 67 -17.42 -25.25 17.61
N LEU A 68 -16.90 -26.17 16.78
CA LEU A 68 -15.52 -26.15 16.29
C LEU A 68 -15.17 -24.86 15.52
N GLY A 69 -16.13 -24.26 14.80
CA GLY A 69 -15.91 -23.02 14.05
C GLY A 69 -15.50 -21.84 14.94
N ARG A 70 -15.98 -21.80 16.19
CA ARG A 70 -15.61 -20.75 17.15
C ARG A 70 -14.16 -20.86 17.62
N LEU A 71 -13.61 -22.08 17.67
CA LEU A 71 -12.20 -22.29 18.02
C LEU A 71 -11.25 -21.76 16.94
N MET A 72 -11.70 -21.64 15.69
CA MET A 72 -10.90 -21.12 14.57
C MET A 72 -10.78 -19.58 14.58
N ILE A 73 -11.69 -18.88 15.26
CA ILE A 73 -11.72 -17.41 15.34
C ILE A 73 -10.39 -16.80 15.83
N PRO A 74 -9.81 -17.21 16.98
CA PRO A 74 -8.53 -16.65 17.43
C PRO A 74 -7.39 -16.90 16.44
N PHE A 75 -7.40 -18.04 15.73
CA PHE A 75 -6.40 -18.32 14.70
C PHE A 75 -6.55 -17.39 13.49
N LEU A 76 -7.78 -17.18 13.00
CA LEU A 76 -8.06 -16.27 11.88
C LEU A 76 -7.67 -14.83 12.20
N LEU A 77 -7.99 -14.35 13.41
CA LEU A 77 -7.59 -13.02 13.86
C LEU A 77 -6.06 -12.91 13.98
N LEU A 78 -5.38 -13.93 14.50
CA LEU A 78 -3.93 -13.97 14.59
C LEU A 78 -3.28 -13.95 13.21
N PHE A 79 -3.76 -14.76 12.27
CA PHE A 79 -3.27 -14.76 10.89
C PHE A 79 -3.51 -13.42 10.19
N GLY A 80 -4.70 -12.82 10.37
CA GLY A 80 -5.00 -11.49 9.85
C GLY A 80 -4.06 -10.42 10.41
N ALA A 81 -3.76 -10.47 11.71
CA ALA A 81 -2.81 -9.57 12.36
C ALA A 81 -1.37 -9.77 11.85
N LEU A 82 -0.92 -11.02 11.70
CA LEU A 82 0.40 -11.33 11.14
C LEU A 82 0.53 -10.79 9.71
N MET A 83 -0.48 -10.99 8.86
CA MET A 83 -0.49 -10.45 7.50
C MET A 83 -0.41 -8.92 7.49
N ALA A 84 -1.10 -8.25 8.41
CA ALA A 84 -1.07 -6.79 8.55
C ALA A 84 0.30 -6.24 9.00
N ILE A 85 1.05 -7.00 9.81
CA ILE A 85 2.36 -6.59 10.35
C ILE A 85 3.50 -6.84 9.34
N THR A 86 3.40 -7.87 8.50
CA THR A 86 4.49 -8.20 7.55
C THR A 86 4.81 -7.04 6.59
N PRO A 87 6.10 -6.69 6.41
CA PRO A 87 6.49 -5.61 5.50
C PRO A 87 6.05 -5.92 4.07
N SER A 88 5.56 -4.91 3.34
CA SER A 88 5.18 -5.06 1.94
C SER A 88 6.42 -5.17 1.05
N LEU A 89 6.40 -6.06 0.05
CA LEU A 89 7.52 -6.25 -0.89
C LEU A 89 7.85 -4.99 -1.70
N GLY A 90 6.87 -4.09 -1.90
CA GLY A 90 7.07 -2.76 -2.49
C GLY A 90 6.21 -1.71 -1.77
N LYS A 91 6.56 -0.43 -1.92
CA LYS A 91 5.75 0.67 -1.37
C LYS A 91 4.45 0.86 -2.15
N TYR A 92 4.47 0.59 -3.46
CA TYR A 92 3.34 0.70 -4.35
C TYR A 92 3.09 -0.59 -5.12
N CYS A 93 1.82 -0.82 -5.44
CA CYS A 93 1.31 -1.91 -6.26
C CYS A 93 0.48 -1.30 -7.41
N CYS A 94 0.62 -1.85 -8.61
CA CYS A 94 -0.20 -1.46 -9.75
C CYS A 94 -1.37 -2.43 -9.85
N MET A 95 -2.60 -1.92 -9.89
CA MET A 95 -3.79 -2.78 -9.93
C MET A 95 -4.04 -3.41 -11.32
N ASP A 96 -3.43 -2.87 -12.37
CA ASP A 96 -3.65 -3.36 -13.74
C ASP A 96 -2.67 -4.49 -14.12
N CYS A 97 -1.43 -4.44 -13.62
CA CYS A 97 -0.39 -5.42 -13.93
C CYS A 97 0.14 -6.20 -12.72
N ASP A 98 -0.41 -5.95 -11.53
CA ASP A 98 0.03 -6.51 -10.23
C ASP A 98 1.52 -6.33 -9.92
N ALA A 99 2.17 -5.34 -10.53
CA ALA A 99 3.59 -5.06 -10.33
C ALA A 99 3.81 -4.32 -9.01
N TYR A 100 4.87 -4.67 -8.29
CA TYR A 100 5.30 -4.01 -7.04
C TYR A 100 6.62 -3.26 -7.25
N TRP A 101 6.67 -1.98 -6.85
CA TRP A 101 7.88 -1.15 -6.95
C TRP A 101 8.00 -0.14 -5.80
N ASN A 102 9.16 0.50 -5.72
CA ASN A 102 9.41 1.65 -4.85
C ASN A 102 9.65 2.90 -5.74
N PRO A 103 9.00 4.06 -5.49
CA PRO A 103 9.27 5.28 -6.25
C PRO A 103 10.71 5.80 -6.12
N GLU A 104 11.42 5.42 -5.06
CA GLU A 104 12.84 5.79 -4.88
C GLU A 104 13.76 5.02 -5.85
N THR A 105 13.34 3.85 -6.32
CA THR A 105 14.09 2.97 -7.21
C THR A 105 13.15 2.36 -8.26
N PRO A 106 12.69 3.16 -9.26
CA PRO A 106 11.68 2.71 -10.23
C PRO A 106 12.17 1.58 -11.16
N GLU A 107 13.48 1.40 -11.27
CA GLU A 107 14.11 0.33 -12.08
C GLU A 107 13.99 -1.05 -11.42
N THR A 108 13.78 -1.11 -10.10
CA THR A 108 13.66 -2.38 -9.37
C THR A 108 12.20 -2.76 -9.16
N ILE A 109 11.71 -3.65 -10.03
CA ILE A 109 10.37 -4.23 -9.92
C ILE A 109 10.47 -5.55 -9.14
N TRP A 110 9.87 -5.58 -7.96
CA TRP A 110 9.92 -6.72 -7.03
C TRP A 110 9.04 -7.89 -7.46
N ARG A 111 8.02 -7.59 -8.27
CA ARG A 111 7.19 -8.58 -8.97
C ARG A 111 6.92 -8.05 -10.36
N PRO A 112 7.59 -8.55 -11.40
CA PRO A 112 7.32 -8.13 -12.77
C PRO A 112 5.92 -8.59 -13.22
N ARG A 113 5.36 -7.90 -14.21
CA ARG A 113 4.11 -8.30 -14.85
C ARG A 113 4.16 -9.79 -15.26
N PRO A 114 3.13 -10.60 -14.94
CA PRO A 114 3.07 -11.97 -15.43
C PRO A 114 3.02 -11.97 -16.98
N PRO A 115 3.80 -12.83 -17.66
CA PRO A 115 3.80 -12.88 -19.12
C PRO A 115 2.43 -13.37 -19.63
N GLY A 116 1.82 -12.62 -20.55
CA GLY A 116 0.56 -13.03 -21.22
C GLY A 116 -0.68 -12.17 -20.94
N ILE A 117 -0.52 -11.03 -20.24
CA ILE A 117 -1.51 -9.93 -20.16
C ILE A 117 -1.04 -8.70 -20.91
#